data_AF-A0A1T3NI35-F1
#
_entry.id   AF-A0A1T3NI35-F1
#
_cell.length_a   1.000
_cell.length_b   1.000
_cell.length_c   1.000
_cell.angle_alpha   90.00
_cell.angle_beta   90.00
_cell.angle_gamma   90.00
#
_symmetry.space_group_name_H-M   'P 1'
#
loop_
_entity.id
_entity.type
_entity.pdbx_description
1 polymer ?
#
loop_
_entity_poly.entity_id
_entity_poly.type
_entity_poly.pdbx_seq_one_letter_code
_entity_poly.pdbx_strand_id
1 'polypeptide(L)' 'MATPLLLTRRLAAPAPTRDASPLPDHHYDPLVGANVVADGRLLVKAVDPATVANYTSTQDQGGVRRKDDPK' A
#
# COMPACT_ATOMS: atom_id res chain seq x y z
N MET A 1 -3.45 10.21 -18.95
CA MET A 1 -3.78 8.79 -19.24
C MET A 1 -5.06 8.76 -20.05
N ALA A 2 -5.11 8.03 -21.16
CA ALA A 2 -6.21 8.08 -22.13
C ALA A 2 -7.37 7.17 -21.72
N THR A 3 -8.59 7.72 -21.71
CA THR A 3 -9.82 7.00 -21.33
C THR A 3 -10.23 6.02 -22.44
N PRO A 4 -10.43 4.72 -22.16
CA PRO A 4 -10.88 3.79 -23.18
C PRO A 4 -12.34 4.07 -23.58
N LEU A 5 -12.60 4.09 -24.89
CA LEU A 5 -13.93 4.21 -25.45
C LEU A 5 -14.56 2.81 -25.57
N LEU A 6 -15.73 2.60 -24.98
CA LEU A 6 -16.63 1.53 -25.40
C LEU A 6 -17.53 2.09 -26.50
N LEU A 7 -17.72 1.29 -27.55
CA LEU A 7 -18.04 1.65 -28.95
C LEU A 7 -19.14 2.69 -29.24
N THR A 8 -19.89 3.20 -28.26
CA THR A 8 -20.91 4.25 -28.45
C THR A 8 -21.10 5.21 -27.28
N ARG A 9 -20.44 5.04 -26.13
CA ARG A 9 -20.68 5.89 -24.95
C ARG A 9 -19.40 6.14 -24.16
N ARG A 10 -19.12 7.41 -23.87
CA ARG A 10 -18.11 7.80 -22.87
C ARG A 10 -18.62 7.30 -21.52
N LEU A 11 -17.94 6.31 -20.93
CA LEU A 11 -18.16 5.98 -19.53
C LEU A 11 -17.78 7.22 -18.72
N ALA A 12 -18.63 7.65 -17.78
CA ALA A 12 -18.21 8.63 -16.79
C ALA A 12 -16.93 8.07 -16.15
N ALA A 13 -15.84 8.85 -16.17
CA ALA A 13 -14.64 8.44 -15.48
C ALA A 13 -15.05 8.09 -14.04
N PRO A 14 -14.67 6.91 -13.51
CA PRO A 14 -14.94 6.63 -12.11
C PRO A 14 -14.39 7.82 -11.32
N ALA A 15 -15.24 8.41 -10.47
CA ALA A 15 -14.81 9.49 -9.59
C ALA A 15 -13.50 9.07 -8.93
N PRO A 16 -12.49 9.95 -8.82
CA PRO A 16 -11.25 9.61 -8.16
C PRO A 16 -11.61 9.00 -6.82
N THR A 17 -11.29 7.71 -6.67
CA THR A 17 -11.47 6.96 -5.44
C THR A 17 -10.81 7.78 -4.34
N ARG A 18 -11.64 8.23 -3.37
CA ARG A 18 -11.30 9.00 -2.18
C ARG A 18 -9.80 9.08 -1.95
N ASP A 19 -9.26 10.30 -1.98
CA ASP A 19 -7.87 10.59 -1.61
C ASP A 19 -7.47 9.69 -0.44
N ALA A 20 -6.64 8.69 -0.72
CA ALA A 20 -6.08 7.85 0.33
C ALA A 20 -5.31 8.81 1.22
N SER A 21 -5.78 8.99 2.46
CA SER A 21 -5.15 9.91 3.40
C SER A 21 -3.66 9.55 3.45
N PRO A 22 -2.76 10.53 3.25
CA PRO A 22 -1.34 10.23 3.16
C PRO A 22 -0.89 9.52 4.44
N LEU A 23 -0.03 8.52 4.28
CA LEU A 23 0.53 7.84 5.43
C LEU A 23 1.34 8.82 6.26
N PRO A 24 1.32 8.70 7.60
CA PRO A 24 2.28 9.39 8.44
C PRO A 24 3.70 8.93 8.10
N ASP A 25 4.68 9.78 8.44
CA ASP A 25 6.09 9.40 8.34
C ASP A 25 6.35 8.09 9.10
N HIS A 26 6.91 7.12 8.39
CA HIS A 26 7.17 5.78 8.90
C HIS A 26 8.48 5.22 8.34
N HIS A 27 9.07 4.29 9.08
CA HIS A 27 10.26 3.55 8.66
C HIS A 27 10.14 2.09 9.08
N TYR A 28 10.91 1.22 8.43
CA TYR A 28 11.01 -0.18 8.81
C TYR A 28 11.92 -0.33 10.03
N ASP A 29 11.40 -0.89 11.12
CA ASP A 29 12.18 -1.27 12.29
C ASP A 29 12.57 -2.76 12.19
N PRO A 30 13.88 -3.10 12.04
CA PRO A 30 14.32 -4.48 11.91
C PRO A 30 14.24 -5.30 13.21
N LEU A 31 14.19 -4.66 14.38
CA LEU A 31 14.03 -5.35 15.66
C LEU A 31 12.60 -5.85 15.85
N VAL A 32 11.63 -5.05 15.41
CA VAL A 32 10.19 -5.38 15.44
C VAL A 32 9.77 -6.16 14.19
N GLY A 33 10.51 -6.02 13.09
CA GLY A 33 10.21 -6.63 11.81
C GLY A 33 9.00 -6.00 11.10
N ALA A 34 8.71 -4.72 11.38
CA ALA A 34 7.52 -4.04 10.87
C ALA A 34 7.74 -2.54 10.65
N ASN A 35 6.86 -1.93 9.86
CA ASN A 35 6.83 -0.47 9.71
C ASN A 35 6.25 0.19 10.98
N VAL A 36 6.98 1.17 11.50
CA VAL A 36 6.61 1.95 12.69
C VAL A 36 6.57 3.44 12.36
N VAL A 37 5.69 4.18 13.03
CA VAL A 37 5.64 5.64 12.93
C VAL A 37 6.54 6.28 13.99
N ALA A 38 6.79 7.59 13.90
CA ALA A 38 7.75 8.29 14.77
C ALA A 38 7.52 8.14 16.29
N ASP A 39 6.28 7.84 16.72
CA ASP A 39 5.93 7.58 18.12
C ASP A 39 6.18 6.13 18.58
N GLY A 40 6.72 5.29 17.70
CA GLY A 40 7.04 3.87 17.97
C GLY A 40 5.85 2.91 17.81
N ARG A 41 4.66 3.38 17.47
CA ARG A 41 3.53 2.50 17.18
C ARG A 41 3.69 1.84 15.82
N LEU A 42 3.17 0.61 15.72
CA LEU A 42 3.03 -0.08 14.43
C LEU A 42 2.16 0.75 13.49
N LEU A 43 2.58 0.89 12.22
CA LEU A 43 1.86 1.64 11.20
C LEU A 43 0.40 1.16 11.05
N VAL A 44 0.19 -0.15 11.10
CA VAL A 44 -1.12 -0.81 11.08
C VAL A 44 -2.06 -0.40 12.23
N LYS A 45 -1.52 0.05 13.36
CA LYS A 45 -2.29 0.56 14.50
C LYS A 45 -2.48 2.08 14.48
N ALA A 46 -1.65 2.78 13.72
CA ALA A 46 -1.63 4.25 13.66
C ALA A 46 -2.49 4.82 12.53
N VAL A 47 -2.92 3.98 11.58
CA VAL A 47 -3.58 4.40 10.34
C VAL A 47 -4.84 3.58 10.11
N ASP A 48 -5.82 4.17 9.41
CA ASP A 48 -7.02 3.47 8.95
C ASP A 48 -6.66 2.17 8.18
N PRO A 49 -7.33 1.04 8.49
CA PRO A 49 -7.03 -0.25 7.86
C PRO A 49 -7.12 -0.25 6.34
N ALA A 50 -8.02 0.54 5.72
CA ALA A 50 -8.14 0.59 4.27
C ALA A 50 -6.92 1.29 3.63
N THR A 51 -6.41 2.33 4.28
CA THR A 51 -5.18 3.01 3.84
C THR A 51 -3.96 2.09 3.97
N VAL A 52 -3.86 1.34 5.06
CA VAL A 52 -2.78 0.36 5.27
C VAL A 52 -2.87 -0.77 4.23
N ALA A 53 -4.06 -1.30 3.99
CA ALA A 53 -4.27 -2.35 3.00
C ALA A 53 -3.88 -1.90 1.59
N ASN A 54 -4.22 -0.67 1.20
CA ASN A 54 -3.80 -0.11 -0.09
C ASN A 54 -2.27 0.03 -0.16
N TYR A 55 -1.63 0.49 0.92
CA TYR A 55 -0.18 0.65 0.98
C TYR A 55 0.57 -0.69 0.91
N THR A 56 0.12 -1.71 1.63
CA THR A 56 0.77 -3.03 1.65
C THR A 56 0.36 -3.93 0.49
N SER A 57 -0.63 -3.54 -0.32
CA SER A 57 -1.20 -4.38 -1.39
C SER A 57 -0.18 -4.86 -2.43
N THR A 58 0.91 -4.10 -2.63
CA THR A 58 1.99 -4.40 -3.57
C THR A 58 3.28 -4.81 -2.89
N GLN A 59 3.33 -4.81 -1.55
CA GLN A 59 4.50 -5.20 -0.80
C GLN A 59 4.54 -6.73 -0.68
N ASP A 60 5.51 -7.33 -1.36
CA ASP A 60 5.81 -8.75 -1.21
C ASP A 60 6.43 -9.01 0.18
N GLN A 61 5.88 -9.97 0.94
CA GLN A 61 6.49 -10.43 2.18
C GLN A 61 7.76 -11.26 1.94
N GLY A 62 8.04 -11.63 0.68
CA GLY A 62 9.15 -12.48 0.24
C GLY A 62 10.56 -11.89 0.37
N GLY A 63 10.75 -10.75 1.04
CA GLY A 63 12.07 -10.15 1.29
C GLY A 63 13.04 -11.04 2.09
N VAL A 64 12.55 -12.12 2.70
CA VAL A 64 13.40 -13.21 3.21
C VAL A 64 13.50 -14.28 2.14
N ARG A 65 14.42 -14.11 1.18
CA ARG A 65 14.93 -15.28 0.45
C ARG A 65 15.56 -16.22 1.47
N ARG A 66 14.99 -17.41 1.64
CA ARG A 66 15.73 -18.46 2.31
C ARG A 66 16.87 -18.83 1.35
N LYS A 67 18.04 -19.14 1.90
CA LYS A 67 19.22 -19.63 1.16
C LYS A 67 18.93 -20.82 0.22
N ASP A 68 17.74 -21.42 0.34
CA ASP A 68 17.28 -22.59 -0.40
C ASP A 68 16.23 -22.25 -1.50
N ASP A 69 15.92 -20.99 -1.77
CA ASP A 69 14.96 -20.63 -2.83
C ASP A 69 15.60 -20.79 -4.23
N PRO A 70 15.00 -21.59 -5.13
CA PRO A 70 15.52 -21.80 -6.49
C PRO A 70 15.39 -20.52 -7.35
N LYS A 71 16.37 -20.36 -8.24
CA LYS A 71 16.60 -19.20 -9.11
C LYS A 71 15.51 -18.98 -10.17
#